data_AF-A0A1B0C489-F1
#
_entry.id   AF-A0A1B0C489-F1
#
_cell.length_a   1.000
_cell.length_b   1.000
_cell.length_c   1.000
_cell.angle_alpha   90.00
_cell.angle_beta   90.00
_cell.angle_gamma   90.00
#
_symmetry.space_group_name_H-M   'P 1'
#
loop_
_entity.id
_entity.type
_entity.pdbx_description
1 polymer ?
#
loop_
_entity_poly.entity_id
_entity_poly.type
_entity_poly.pdbx_seq_one_letter_code
_entity_poly.pdbx_strand_id
1 'polypeptide(L)'
;MNNTNKWNIVNATKIFHQSFFDLIFKAQIIHRNNFVPNNIQVSALLSIKTGLCPEDCKYCPQSAKYNTGLSNEKLINLDKVINAAKKAKKAGATRFCMGAAWKNPQNRDMPLLESMIKNVKKLGLETCMTLGMLTDNQVNRLSNVGLDFYNHNLDTSPEYYKNIVTTRSYQDRLNTINKVRNSGIKVCSGGIMGLGEKIEDRISLLVQLSNLSQPPESIPMNMLVKIKGTPMENNTDIDFFDFIRIIALCRIMMPNSRIRLSAGREWMNDQMQALCFMAEIMQSWKDYIKLGGVGSGGSGHVIGYHPLHKKLEVWLSNWLNFPRALLFSSGFSANQAIIHVLGTIFKYIFVDRLSHASIIEASLNSNISCKSFRHNDINHLLKLLMQNKYKNNSLIFTEGIFSMDGDQSPIGNLIKIAKKFYSYLIVDDAHGFGILGDEGKGTSYIKNMLPDLLVITFGKSVGMHGAAILCQENIAEYFLQFSKNLIYSTAMIPAQAGAILTALKKIRYSSTLRDHLFRNIKRFQCSAKKLKFYKHSNTAIQPIIIGDSLLTIQFAKKLRKQGLWVHPILPPSIPKGQARIRITITAMHQENDIDNLIEALFYAERFI
;
A
#
# COMPACT_ATOMS: atom_id res chain seq x y z
N MET A 1 -23.88 -18.91 2.51
CA MET A 1 -25.22 -18.43 2.13
C MET A 1 -25.57 -19.07 0.81
N ASN A 2 -26.57 -19.95 0.78
CA ASN A 2 -27.14 -20.49 -0.46
C ASN A 2 -27.67 -19.32 -1.29
N ASN A 3 -27.22 -19.19 -2.53
CA ASN A 3 -27.49 -18.06 -3.41
C ASN A 3 -28.93 -18.18 -3.95
N THR A 4 -29.93 -17.84 -3.14
CA THR A 4 -31.36 -18.02 -3.46
C THR A 4 -31.91 -16.97 -4.41
N ASN A 5 -31.15 -15.93 -4.79
CA ASN A 5 -31.58 -14.95 -5.77
C ASN A 5 -30.70 -15.01 -7.02
N LYS A 6 -31.23 -15.59 -8.11
CA LYS A 6 -30.65 -15.41 -9.45
C LYS A 6 -30.58 -13.90 -9.76
N TRP A 7 -29.45 -13.46 -10.29
CA TRP A 7 -29.31 -12.09 -10.76
C TRP A 7 -30.22 -11.87 -11.97
N ASN A 8 -30.81 -10.69 -12.08
CA ASN A 8 -31.52 -10.26 -13.27
C ASN A 8 -30.93 -8.95 -13.78
N ILE A 9 -31.17 -8.66 -15.06
CA ILE A 9 -30.61 -7.49 -15.73
C ILE A 9 -31.03 -6.19 -15.04
N VAL A 10 -32.29 -6.06 -14.61
CA VAL A 10 -32.84 -4.86 -13.99
C VAL A 10 -32.09 -4.50 -12.70
N ASN A 11 -31.88 -5.49 -11.83
CA ASN A 11 -31.16 -5.30 -10.57
C ASN A 11 -29.67 -5.01 -10.80
N ALA A 12 -29.03 -5.70 -11.75
CA ALA A 12 -27.63 -5.48 -12.07
C ALA A 12 -27.41 -4.08 -12.66
N THR A 13 -28.29 -3.63 -13.56
CA THR A 13 -28.30 -2.27 -14.13
C THR A 13 -28.53 -1.21 -13.06
N LYS A 14 -29.47 -1.42 -12.13
CA LYS A 14 -29.67 -0.51 -10.99
C LYS A 14 -28.40 -0.34 -10.13
N ILE A 15 -27.65 -1.41 -9.90
CA ILE A 15 -26.38 -1.35 -9.18
C ILE A 15 -25.31 -0.64 -10.02
N PHE A 16 -25.21 -0.97 -11.31
CA PHE A 16 -24.25 -0.36 -12.22
C PHE A 16 -24.32 1.17 -12.24
N HIS A 17 -25.55 1.72 -12.24
CA HIS A 17 -25.81 3.16 -12.30
C HIS A 17 -25.83 3.86 -10.94
N GLN A 18 -25.47 3.18 -9.84
CA GLN A 18 -25.23 3.88 -8.58
C GLN A 18 -24.15 4.96 -8.74
N SER A 19 -24.11 5.93 -7.81
CA SER A 19 -22.98 6.85 -7.67
C SER A 19 -21.67 6.07 -7.76
N PHE A 20 -20.71 6.58 -8.55
CA PHE A 20 -19.47 5.87 -8.85
C PHE A 20 -18.74 5.45 -7.57
N PHE A 21 -18.62 6.36 -6.60
CA PHE A 21 -17.94 6.08 -5.34
C PHE A 21 -18.71 5.10 -4.45
N ASP A 22 -20.05 5.11 -4.47
CA ASP A 22 -20.85 4.16 -3.70
C ASP A 22 -20.76 2.74 -4.27
N LEU A 23 -20.78 2.62 -5.60
CA LEU A 23 -20.57 1.35 -6.29
C LEU A 23 -19.21 0.75 -5.93
N ILE A 24 -18.16 1.57 -6.02
CA ILE A 24 -16.79 1.15 -5.69
C ILE A 24 -16.67 0.79 -4.21
N PHE A 25 -17.25 1.61 -3.33
CA PHE A 25 -17.26 1.36 -1.89
C PHE A 25 -17.93 0.02 -1.55
N LYS A 26 -19.08 -0.26 -2.16
CA LYS A 26 -19.80 -1.53 -1.97
C LYS A 26 -18.99 -2.73 -2.47
N ALA A 27 -18.39 -2.62 -3.66
CA ALA A 27 -17.52 -3.67 -4.20
C ALA A 27 -16.31 -3.94 -3.29
N GLN A 28 -15.73 -2.89 -2.71
CA GLN A 28 -14.61 -2.99 -1.78
C GLN A 28 -14.96 -3.70 -0.47
N ILE A 29 -16.11 -3.37 0.14
CA ILE A 29 -16.60 -4.07 1.33
C ILE A 29 -16.75 -5.57 1.03
N ILE A 30 -17.36 -5.91 -0.09
CA ILE A 30 -17.56 -7.31 -0.49
C ILE A 30 -16.22 -7.99 -0.73
N HIS A 31 -15.27 -7.34 -1.41
CA HIS A 31 -13.96 -7.93 -1.65
C HIS A 31 -13.27 -8.31 -0.33
N ARG A 32 -13.30 -7.43 0.67
CA ARG A 32 -12.59 -7.65 1.96
C ARG A 32 -13.26 -8.67 2.86
N ASN A 33 -14.57 -8.82 2.73
CA ASN A 33 -15.31 -9.86 3.44
C ASN A 33 -15.00 -11.26 2.89
N ASN A 34 -14.52 -11.38 1.65
CA ASN A 34 -14.32 -12.67 0.98
C ASN A 34 -12.85 -12.98 0.63
N PHE A 35 -11.95 -11.99 0.66
CA PHE A 35 -10.54 -12.15 0.31
C PHE A 35 -9.62 -11.48 1.32
N VAL A 36 -8.38 -12.01 1.40
CA VAL A 36 -7.31 -11.39 2.16
C VAL A 36 -6.98 -10.01 1.56
N PRO A 37 -7.07 -8.92 2.34
CA PRO A 37 -6.72 -7.58 1.87
C PRO A 37 -5.28 -7.48 1.34
N ASN A 38 -5.03 -6.60 0.37
CA ASN A 38 -3.80 -6.42 -0.41
C ASN A 38 -3.24 -7.66 -1.13
N ASN A 39 -3.99 -8.76 -1.23
CA ASN A 39 -3.49 -9.93 -1.93
C ASN A 39 -3.82 -9.82 -3.43
N ILE A 40 -2.79 -9.69 -4.26
CA ILE A 40 -2.93 -9.78 -5.72
C ILE A 40 -2.38 -11.12 -6.18
N GLN A 41 -3.23 -11.90 -6.85
CA GLN A 41 -2.77 -13.13 -7.48
C GLN A 41 -2.17 -12.84 -8.85
N VAL A 42 -0.87 -13.02 -8.98
CA VAL A 42 -0.17 -12.94 -10.26
C VAL A 42 -0.25 -14.27 -10.99
N SER A 43 -0.61 -14.22 -12.28
CA SER A 43 -0.61 -15.35 -13.20
C SER A 43 0.25 -15.02 -14.42
N ALA A 44 0.94 -16.02 -14.96
CA ALA A 44 1.59 -15.91 -16.26
C ALA A 44 0.83 -16.72 -17.31
N LEU A 45 0.83 -16.26 -18.56
CA LEU A 45 0.25 -16.95 -19.69
C LEU A 45 1.33 -17.23 -20.73
N LEU A 46 1.40 -18.47 -21.21
CA LEU A 46 2.24 -18.87 -22.34
C LEU A 46 1.35 -19.34 -23.48
N SER A 47 1.57 -18.80 -24.69
CA SER A 47 1.02 -19.41 -25.89
C SER A 47 1.84 -20.67 -26.19
N ILE A 48 1.21 -21.83 -26.11
CA ILE A 48 1.84 -23.12 -26.40
C ILE A 48 1.65 -23.55 -27.86
N LYS A 49 0.70 -22.94 -28.56
CA LYS A 49 0.51 -23.02 -30.01
C LYS A 49 -0.07 -21.69 -30.50
N THR A 50 0.56 -21.11 -31.51
CA THR A 50 0.22 -19.77 -32.01
C THR A 50 -0.29 -19.83 -33.44
N GLY A 51 -1.39 -19.12 -33.70
CA GLY A 51 -1.97 -18.95 -35.04
C GLY A 51 -2.72 -20.17 -35.59
N LEU A 52 -3.28 -19.99 -36.79
CA LEU A 52 -4.08 -20.98 -37.51
C LEU A 52 -5.30 -21.51 -36.75
N CYS A 53 -5.93 -20.69 -35.91
CA CYS A 53 -7.22 -21.08 -35.31
C CYS A 53 -8.30 -21.00 -36.40
N PRO A 54 -9.11 -22.05 -36.64
CA PRO A 54 -10.11 -22.04 -37.71
C PRO A 54 -11.33 -21.14 -37.40
N GLU A 55 -11.45 -20.67 -36.17
CA GLU A 55 -12.57 -19.86 -35.69
C GLU A 55 -12.47 -18.40 -36.17
N ASP A 56 -13.62 -17.80 -36.48
CA ASP A 56 -13.76 -16.45 -37.05
C ASP A 56 -13.94 -15.36 -35.98
N CYS A 57 -13.25 -15.47 -34.85
CA CYS A 57 -13.40 -14.50 -33.76
C CYS A 57 -12.86 -13.12 -34.19
N LYS A 58 -13.76 -12.15 -34.38
CA LYS A 58 -13.43 -10.82 -34.94
C LYS A 58 -12.39 -10.01 -34.18
N TYR A 59 -12.14 -10.30 -32.90
CA TYR A 59 -11.10 -9.67 -32.09
C TYR A 59 -9.75 -10.41 -32.10
N CYS A 60 -9.72 -11.65 -32.57
CA CYS A 60 -8.63 -12.58 -32.25
C CYS A 60 -7.56 -12.58 -33.35
N PRO A 61 -6.32 -12.15 -33.05
CA PRO A 61 -5.24 -12.15 -34.04
C PRO A 61 -4.75 -13.54 -34.43
N GLN A 62 -5.15 -14.58 -33.70
CA GLN A 62 -4.77 -15.97 -33.97
C GLN A 62 -5.72 -16.68 -34.95
N SER A 63 -6.80 -16.01 -35.39
CA SER A 63 -7.74 -16.56 -36.38
C SER A 63 -7.08 -16.69 -37.75
N ALA A 64 -7.28 -17.84 -38.40
CA ALA A 64 -6.88 -18.07 -39.78
C ALA A 64 -7.74 -17.29 -40.80
N LYS A 65 -8.82 -16.64 -40.35
CA LYS A 65 -9.71 -15.84 -41.21
C LYS A 65 -9.19 -14.44 -41.47
N TYR A 66 -8.20 -13.98 -40.69
CA TYR A 66 -7.71 -12.61 -40.73
C TYR A 66 -6.19 -12.56 -40.89
N ASN A 67 -5.69 -11.60 -41.66
CA ASN A 67 -4.25 -11.41 -41.87
C ASN A 67 -3.71 -10.34 -40.92
N THR A 68 -3.17 -10.76 -39.79
CA THR A 68 -2.65 -9.88 -38.73
C THR A 68 -1.13 -9.78 -38.71
N GLY A 69 -0.44 -10.45 -39.64
CA GLY A 69 1.03 -10.56 -39.63
C GLY A 69 1.61 -11.44 -38.53
N LEU A 70 0.76 -12.20 -37.80
CA LEU A 70 1.18 -13.10 -36.74
C LEU A 70 1.92 -14.34 -37.31
N SER A 71 3.11 -14.63 -36.79
CA SER A 71 3.85 -15.85 -37.14
C SER A 71 3.19 -17.09 -36.51
N ASN A 72 3.06 -18.15 -37.31
CA ASN A 72 2.48 -19.40 -36.86
C ASN A 72 3.53 -20.28 -36.17
N GLU A 73 3.18 -20.81 -35.01
CA GLU A 73 4.04 -21.74 -34.27
C GLU A 73 3.28 -23.02 -33.95
N LYS A 74 3.92 -24.16 -34.22
CA LYS A 74 3.42 -25.48 -33.80
C LYS A 74 3.40 -25.59 -32.27
N LEU A 75 2.75 -26.63 -31.78
CA LEU A 75 2.74 -26.95 -30.36
C LEU A 75 4.18 -27.06 -29.84
N ILE A 76 4.54 -26.21 -28.88
CA ILE A 76 5.91 -26.16 -28.35
C ILE A 76 6.22 -27.38 -27.48
N ASN A 77 7.51 -27.70 -27.36
CA ASN A 77 7.95 -28.84 -26.56
C ASN A 77 7.81 -28.60 -25.04
N LEU A 78 7.86 -29.69 -24.29
CA LEU A 78 7.72 -29.70 -22.83
C LEU A 78 8.79 -28.84 -22.14
N ASP A 79 10.04 -28.89 -22.59
CA ASP A 79 11.14 -28.16 -21.94
C ASP A 79 10.95 -26.65 -22.00
N LYS A 80 10.47 -26.11 -23.13
CA LYS A 80 10.13 -24.69 -23.25
C LYS A 80 9.04 -24.29 -22.26
N VAL A 81 8.00 -25.12 -22.09
CA VAL A 81 6.93 -24.88 -21.11
C VAL A 81 7.46 -24.88 -19.69
N ILE A 82 8.26 -25.89 -19.31
CA ILE A 82 8.83 -25.98 -17.96
C ILE A 82 9.73 -24.78 -17.67
N ASN A 83 10.57 -24.38 -18.63
CA ASN A 83 11.46 -23.23 -18.46
C ASN A 83 10.67 -21.92 -18.31
N ALA A 84 9.61 -21.72 -19.10
CA ALA A 84 8.72 -20.57 -18.95
C ALA A 84 7.99 -20.58 -17.60
N ALA A 85 7.50 -21.73 -17.15
CA ALA A 85 6.84 -21.87 -15.85
C ALA A 85 7.78 -21.60 -14.67
N LYS A 86 9.04 -22.06 -14.73
CA LYS A 86 10.08 -21.73 -13.74
C LYS A 86 10.35 -20.22 -13.71
N LYS A 87 10.47 -19.57 -14.88
CA LYS A 87 10.64 -18.11 -14.99
C LYS A 87 9.44 -17.38 -14.37
N ALA A 88 8.22 -17.80 -14.69
CA ALA A 88 7.00 -17.22 -14.14
C ALA A 88 6.92 -17.36 -12.61
N LYS A 89 7.23 -18.54 -12.07
CA LYS A 89 7.28 -18.77 -10.61
C LYS A 89 8.29 -17.85 -9.94
N LYS A 90 9.48 -17.72 -10.51
CA LYS A 90 10.52 -16.81 -10.01
C LYS A 90 10.07 -15.34 -10.03
N ALA A 91 9.24 -14.96 -11.00
CA ALA A 91 8.61 -13.63 -11.08
C ALA A 91 7.40 -13.45 -10.15
N GLY A 92 7.08 -14.42 -9.28
CA GLY A 92 6.00 -14.33 -8.30
C GLY A 92 4.63 -14.82 -8.80
N ALA A 93 4.57 -15.44 -9.98
CA ALA A 93 3.33 -16.07 -10.44
C ALA A 93 2.98 -17.26 -9.54
N THR A 94 1.72 -17.35 -9.14
CA THR A 94 1.16 -18.51 -8.40
C THR A 94 0.35 -19.43 -9.30
N ARG A 95 0.05 -18.96 -10.53
CA ARG A 95 -0.65 -19.71 -11.57
C ARG A 95 0.07 -19.57 -12.89
N PHE A 96 0.12 -20.66 -13.63
CA PHE A 96 0.65 -20.71 -14.99
C PHE A 96 -0.42 -21.20 -15.97
N CYS A 97 -0.78 -20.32 -16.89
CA CYS A 97 -1.79 -20.56 -17.92
C CYS A 97 -1.10 -20.94 -19.23
N MET A 98 -1.65 -21.91 -19.94
CA MET A 98 -1.19 -22.34 -21.26
C MET A 98 -2.32 -22.19 -22.27
N GLY A 99 -2.10 -21.39 -23.31
CA GLY A 99 -3.11 -21.12 -24.34
C GLY A 99 -2.71 -21.67 -25.70
N ALA A 100 -3.66 -22.27 -26.40
CA ALA A 100 -3.44 -22.81 -27.73
C ALA A 100 -4.48 -22.27 -28.72
N ALA A 101 -4.02 -21.85 -29.90
CA ALA A 101 -4.87 -21.43 -31.02
C ALA A 101 -5.60 -22.63 -31.65
N TRP A 102 -6.66 -23.11 -31.01
CA TRP A 102 -7.47 -24.24 -31.45
C TRP A 102 -8.97 -23.98 -31.32
N LYS A 103 -9.74 -24.67 -32.17
CA LYS A 103 -11.17 -24.92 -31.93
C LYS A 103 -11.37 -25.97 -30.84
N ASN A 104 -10.62 -27.06 -30.94
CA ASN A 104 -10.54 -28.15 -29.97
C ASN A 104 -9.16 -28.83 -30.10
N PRO A 105 -8.61 -29.39 -29.00
CA PRO A 105 -7.38 -30.18 -29.08
C PRO A 105 -7.64 -31.50 -29.82
N GLN A 106 -6.61 -32.04 -30.46
CA GLN A 106 -6.66 -33.35 -31.11
C GLN A 106 -6.17 -34.45 -30.16
N ASN A 107 -6.67 -35.68 -30.31
CA ASN A 107 -6.30 -36.79 -29.43
C ASN A 107 -4.80 -37.09 -29.42
N ARG A 108 -4.10 -36.86 -30.54
CA ARG A 108 -2.64 -37.00 -30.66
C ARG A 108 -1.85 -36.00 -29.81
N ASP A 109 -2.43 -34.84 -29.49
CA ASP A 109 -1.75 -33.77 -28.74
C ASP A 109 -1.94 -33.95 -27.22
N MET A 110 -2.96 -34.69 -26.80
CA MET A 110 -3.33 -34.89 -25.39
C MET A 110 -2.19 -35.45 -24.50
N PRO A 111 -1.38 -36.45 -24.91
CA PRO A 111 -0.29 -36.95 -24.08
C PRO A 111 0.74 -35.86 -23.72
N LEU A 112 1.04 -34.96 -24.65
CA LEU A 112 1.96 -33.85 -24.40
C LEU A 112 1.34 -32.81 -23.45
N LEU A 113 0.06 -32.48 -23.65
CA LEU A 113 -0.68 -31.56 -22.76
C LEU A 113 -0.75 -32.08 -21.32
N GLU A 114 -1.02 -33.38 -21.15
CA GLU A 114 -1.00 -34.05 -19.85
C GLU A 114 0.39 -33.98 -19.18
N SER A 115 1.45 -34.16 -19.96
CA SER A 115 2.83 -34.02 -19.46
C SER A 115 3.14 -32.58 -19.03
N MET A 116 2.68 -31.59 -19.79
CA MET A 116 2.82 -30.16 -19.42
C MET A 116 2.13 -29.87 -18.08
N ILE A 117 0.89 -30.36 -17.89
CA ILE A 117 0.14 -30.17 -16.63
C ILE A 117 0.88 -30.79 -15.45
N LYS A 118 1.26 -32.06 -15.56
CA LYS A 118 1.98 -32.77 -14.48
C LYS A 118 3.26 -32.04 -14.09
N ASN A 119 4.04 -31.58 -15.05
CA ASN A 119 5.32 -30.92 -14.78
C ASN A 119 5.15 -29.49 -14.23
N VAL A 120 4.19 -28.71 -14.73
CA VAL A 120 3.89 -27.38 -14.16
C VAL A 120 3.35 -27.52 -12.73
N LYS A 121 2.50 -28.51 -12.47
CA LYS A 121 1.96 -28.78 -11.13
C LYS A 121 3.04 -29.18 -10.13
N LYS A 122 4.04 -29.98 -10.56
CA LYS A 122 5.24 -30.30 -9.75
C LYS A 122 6.04 -29.07 -9.33
N LEU A 123 5.94 -27.95 -10.05
CA LEU A 123 6.56 -26.69 -9.66
C LEU A 123 5.76 -25.96 -8.57
N GLY A 124 4.61 -26.46 -8.12
CA GLY A 124 3.77 -25.81 -7.12
C GLY A 124 2.97 -24.62 -7.65
N LEU A 125 2.72 -24.58 -8.97
CA LEU A 125 1.88 -23.57 -9.61
C LEU A 125 0.48 -24.16 -9.85
N GLU A 126 -0.57 -23.34 -9.70
CA GLU A 126 -1.87 -23.68 -10.24
C GLU A 126 -1.76 -23.80 -11.78
N THR A 127 -2.27 -24.89 -12.32
CA THR A 127 -2.27 -25.17 -13.75
C THR A 127 -3.56 -24.67 -14.39
N CYS A 128 -3.45 -23.96 -15.51
CA CYS A 128 -4.59 -23.46 -16.25
C CYS A 128 -4.39 -23.68 -17.75
N MET A 129 -5.44 -24.09 -18.47
CA MET A 129 -5.37 -24.26 -19.92
C MET A 129 -6.54 -23.60 -20.64
N THR A 130 -6.29 -23.08 -21.85
CA THR A 130 -7.34 -22.70 -22.81
C THR A 130 -7.04 -23.35 -24.17
N LEU A 131 -7.83 -24.37 -24.50
CA LEU A 131 -7.61 -25.24 -25.67
C LEU A 131 -8.80 -25.24 -26.65
N GLY A 132 -9.81 -24.42 -26.39
CA GLY A 132 -11.09 -24.41 -27.11
C GLY A 132 -12.16 -25.27 -26.45
N MET A 133 -13.00 -25.92 -27.25
CA MET A 133 -14.03 -26.86 -26.80
C MET A 133 -13.42 -28.24 -26.49
N LEU A 134 -14.06 -28.98 -25.57
CA LEU A 134 -13.60 -30.29 -25.14
C LEU A 134 -14.71 -31.34 -25.25
N THR A 135 -14.30 -32.56 -25.60
CA THR A 135 -15.11 -33.78 -25.45
C THR A 135 -15.05 -34.28 -24.01
N ASP A 136 -16.01 -35.11 -23.59
CA ASP A 136 -16.07 -35.64 -22.22
C ASP A 136 -14.82 -36.49 -21.88
N ASN A 137 -14.32 -37.25 -22.86
CA ASN A 137 -13.05 -37.98 -22.71
C ASN A 137 -11.87 -37.04 -22.46
N GLN A 138 -11.76 -35.93 -23.22
CA GLN A 138 -10.66 -34.98 -23.04
C GLN A 138 -10.75 -34.28 -21.68
N VAL A 139 -11.95 -33.90 -21.24
CA VAL A 139 -12.17 -33.31 -19.91
C VAL A 139 -11.72 -34.29 -18.81
N ASN A 140 -12.15 -35.55 -18.88
CA ASN A 140 -11.77 -36.57 -17.89
C ASN A 140 -10.25 -36.78 -17.83
N ARG A 141 -9.59 -36.83 -18.99
CA ARG A 141 -8.12 -36.92 -19.05
C ARG A 141 -7.43 -35.74 -18.36
N LEU A 142 -7.89 -34.51 -18.63
CA LEU A 142 -7.33 -33.30 -18.01
C LEU A 142 -7.58 -33.25 -16.49
N SER A 143 -8.75 -33.69 -16.05
CA SER A 143 -9.09 -33.77 -14.62
C SER A 143 -8.21 -34.82 -13.91
N ASN A 144 -8.04 -36.01 -14.49
CA ASN A 144 -7.24 -37.10 -13.93
C ASN A 144 -5.75 -36.74 -13.76
N VAL A 145 -5.20 -35.89 -14.64
CA VAL A 145 -3.82 -35.40 -14.50
C VAL A 145 -3.70 -34.18 -13.58
N GLY A 146 -4.82 -33.73 -13.04
CA GLY A 146 -4.90 -32.69 -12.03
C GLY A 146 -4.85 -31.27 -12.59
N LEU A 147 -5.45 -31.00 -13.75
CA LEU A 147 -5.62 -29.62 -14.22
C LEU A 147 -6.46 -28.82 -13.22
N ASP A 148 -5.93 -27.71 -12.70
CA ASP A 148 -6.62 -26.94 -11.65
C ASP A 148 -7.73 -26.04 -12.22
N PHE A 149 -7.46 -25.39 -13.36
CA PHE A 149 -8.39 -24.47 -14.02
C PHE A 149 -8.49 -24.73 -15.53
N TYR A 150 -9.69 -24.60 -16.08
CA TYR A 150 -9.89 -24.49 -17.52
C TYR A 150 -10.43 -23.11 -17.88
N ASN A 151 -9.69 -22.39 -18.72
CA ASN A 151 -10.09 -21.09 -19.23
C ASN A 151 -10.91 -21.23 -20.51
N HIS A 152 -12.19 -20.90 -20.39
CA HIS A 152 -13.15 -20.85 -21.47
C HIS A 152 -14.09 -19.68 -21.23
N ASN A 153 -13.69 -18.50 -21.73
CA ASN A 153 -14.48 -17.27 -21.60
C ASN A 153 -15.90 -17.44 -22.18
N LEU A 154 -16.79 -16.46 -21.99
CA LEU A 154 -18.01 -16.25 -22.80
C LEU A 154 -17.84 -15.11 -23.84
N ASP A 155 -16.76 -14.33 -23.71
CA ASP A 155 -16.36 -13.18 -24.54
C ASP A 155 -17.31 -11.98 -24.41
N THR A 156 -18.61 -12.18 -24.62
CA THR A 156 -19.63 -11.13 -24.55
C THR A 156 -21.00 -11.71 -24.12
N SER A 157 -22.04 -10.88 -24.17
CA SER A 157 -23.42 -11.26 -23.88
C SER A 157 -23.97 -12.30 -24.86
N PRO A 158 -24.95 -13.13 -24.46
CA PRO A 158 -25.67 -13.99 -25.39
C PRO A 158 -26.25 -13.22 -26.59
N GLU A 159 -26.74 -12.01 -26.35
CA GLU A 159 -27.41 -11.15 -27.34
C GLU A 159 -26.44 -10.63 -28.41
N TYR A 160 -25.23 -10.23 -28.01
CA TYR A 160 -24.23 -9.66 -28.91
C TYR A 160 -23.30 -10.71 -29.54
N TYR A 161 -23.35 -11.96 -29.05
CA TYR A 161 -22.38 -12.99 -29.39
C TYR A 161 -22.22 -13.26 -30.89
N LYS A 162 -23.34 -13.34 -31.63
CA LYS A 162 -23.33 -13.62 -33.08
C LYS A 162 -22.61 -12.54 -33.90
N ASN A 163 -22.47 -11.34 -33.34
CA ASN A 163 -21.71 -10.26 -33.98
C ASN A 163 -20.20 -10.48 -33.86
N ILE A 164 -19.74 -11.37 -32.97
CA ILE A 164 -18.32 -11.59 -32.67
C ILE A 164 -17.77 -12.86 -33.33
N VAL A 165 -18.56 -13.94 -33.35
CA VAL A 165 -18.13 -15.27 -33.86
C VAL A 165 -19.34 -15.99 -34.46
N THR A 166 -19.17 -16.63 -35.63
CA THR A 166 -20.22 -17.44 -36.26
C THR A 166 -19.87 -18.93 -36.38
N THR A 167 -18.57 -19.27 -36.28
CA THR A 167 -18.05 -20.65 -36.38
C THR A 167 -18.35 -21.56 -35.19
N ARG A 168 -18.92 -21.01 -34.11
CA ARG A 168 -19.42 -21.72 -32.91
C ARG A 168 -20.59 -20.95 -32.29
N SER A 169 -21.49 -21.65 -31.60
CA SER A 169 -22.62 -21.04 -30.90
C SER A 169 -22.26 -20.60 -29.47
N TYR A 170 -23.12 -19.77 -28.86
CA TYR A 170 -23.00 -19.45 -27.43
C TYR A 170 -23.24 -20.68 -26.55
N GLN A 171 -24.16 -21.56 -26.95
CA GLN A 171 -24.49 -22.77 -26.22
C GLN A 171 -23.31 -23.76 -26.17
N ASP A 172 -22.49 -23.83 -27.22
CA ASP A 172 -21.27 -24.66 -27.22
C ASP A 172 -20.30 -24.26 -26.10
N ARG A 173 -20.26 -22.95 -25.80
CA ARG A 173 -19.44 -22.38 -24.72
C ARG A 173 -19.95 -22.83 -23.36
N LEU A 174 -21.25 -22.68 -23.14
CA LEU A 174 -21.93 -23.11 -21.92
C LEU A 174 -21.80 -24.61 -21.70
N ASN A 175 -21.98 -25.40 -22.76
CA ASN A 175 -21.80 -26.85 -22.74
C ASN A 175 -20.38 -27.23 -22.32
N THR A 176 -19.36 -26.58 -22.89
CA THR A 176 -17.96 -26.83 -22.52
C THR A 176 -17.70 -26.47 -21.05
N ILE A 177 -18.19 -25.32 -20.58
CA ILE A 177 -18.07 -24.91 -19.18
C ILE A 177 -18.72 -25.94 -18.24
N ASN A 178 -19.90 -26.43 -18.59
CA ASN A 178 -20.61 -27.44 -17.81
C ASN A 178 -19.84 -28.76 -17.75
N LYS A 179 -19.29 -29.24 -18.88
CA LYS A 179 -18.46 -30.45 -18.91
C LYS A 179 -17.24 -30.33 -18.00
N VAL A 180 -16.51 -29.22 -18.11
CA VAL A 180 -15.35 -28.90 -17.26
C VAL A 180 -15.75 -28.92 -15.78
N ARG A 181 -16.82 -28.21 -15.41
CA ARG A 181 -17.28 -28.13 -14.03
C ARG A 181 -17.68 -29.50 -13.48
N ASN A 182 -18.42 -30.29 -14.26
CA ASN A 182 -18.87 -31.63 -13.86
C ASN A 182 -17.70 -32.60 -13.61
N SER A 183 -16.53 -32.35 -14.20
CA SER A 183 -15.32 -33.14 -13.96
C SER A 183 -14.50 -32.72 -12.74
N GLY A 184 -14.92 -31.66 -12.02
CA GLY A 184 -14.22 -31.13 -10.85
C GLY A 184 -13.12 -30.11 -11.16
N ILE A 185 -12.85 -29.81 -12.43
CA ILE A 185 -11.92 -28.74 -12.82
C ILE A 185 -12.57 -27.37 -12.55
N LYS A 186 -11.84 -26.44 -11.96
CA LYS A 186 -12.36 -25.07 -11.70
C LYS A 186 -12.50 -24.30 -13.01
N VAL A 187 -13.53 -23.47 -13.08
CA VAL A 187 -13.85 -22.69 -14.27
C VAL A 187 -13.15 -21.33 -14.20
N CYS A 188 -12.47 -20.98 -15.29
CA CYS A 188 -11.99 -19.63 -15.54
C CYS A 188 -12.77 -19.06 -16.74
N SER A 189 -13.73 -18.17 -16.51
CA SER A 189 -14.57 -17.64 -17.58
C SER A 189 -14.95 -16.20 -17.33
N GLY A 190 -14.81 -15.36 -18.36
CA GLY A 190 -15.19 -13.96 -18.34
C GLY A 190 -15.40 -13.43 -19.75
N GLY A 191 -15.07 -12.16 -19.99
CA GLY A 191 -15.30 -11.54 -21.30
C GLY A 191 -14.34 -10.42 -21.66
N ILE A 192 -14.65 -9.75 -22.76
CA ILE A 192 -13.87 -8.68 -23.39
C ILE A 192 -14.79 -7.47 -23.52
N MET A 193 -14.34 -6.34 -22.99
CA MET A 193 -15.05 -5.07 -23.05
C MET A 193 -14.50 -4.23 -24.20
N GLY A 194 -15.37 -3.59 -24.98
CA GLY A 194 -15.00 -2.76 -26.13
C GLY A 194 -15.09 -3.47 -27.49
N LEU A 195 -15.78 -4.60 -27.58
CA LEU A 195 -16.07 -5.30 -28.86
C LEU A 195 -17.11 -4.56 -29.72
N GLY A 196 -17.65 -3.43 -29.26
CA GLY A 196 -18.73 -2.68 -29.89
C GLY A 196 -20.10 -2.93 -29.23
N GLU A 197 -20.11 -3.72 -28.16
CA GLU A 197 -21.28 -4.00 -27.34
C GLU A 197 -21.72 -2.79 -26.50
N LYS A 198 -23.00 -2.73 -26.17
CA LYS A 198 -23.54 -1.69 -25.29
C LYS A 198 -23.30 -2.01 -23.82
N ILE A 199 -23.54 -1.06 -22.92
CA ILE A 199 -23.43 -1.28 -21.48
C ILE A 199 -24.34 -2.42 -21.02
N GLU A 200 -25.55 -2.52 -21.57
CA GLU A 200 -26.51 -3.58 -21.27
C GLU A 200 -25.96 -4.97 -21.61
N ASP A 201 -25.20 -5.10 -22.71
CA ASP A 201 -24.52 -6.35 -23.07
C ASP A 201 -23.45 -6.71 -22.04
N ARG A 202 -22.65 -5.74 -21.59
CA ARG A 202 -21.62 -5.97 -20.56
C ARG A 202 -22.24 -6.44 -19.24
N ILE A 203 -23.38 -5.86 -18.87
CA ILE A 203 -24.15 -6.27 -17.69
C ILE A 203 -24.77 -7.66 -17.92
N SER A 204 -25.33 -7.93 -19.09
CA SER A 204 -25.91 -9.24 -19.47
C SER A 204 -24.87 -10.36 -19.36
N LEU A 205 -23.64 -10.13 -19.82
CA LEU A 205 -22.52 -11.05 -19.62
C LEU A 205 -22.30 -11.38 -18.13
N LEU A 206 -22.29 -10.38 -17.25
CA LEU A 206 -22.11 -10.60 -15.81
C LEU A 206 -23.29 -11.36 -15.20
N VAL A 207 -24.51 -11.06 -15.63
CA VAL A 207 -25.71 -11.81 -15.23
C VAL A 207 -25.57 -13.28 -15.63
N GLN A 208 -25.19 -13.56 -16.88
CA GLN A 208 -24.98 -14.93 -17.37
C GLN A 208 -23.91 -15.67 -16.56
N LEU A 209 -22.75 -15.05 -16.30
CA LEU A 209 -21.67 -15.66 -15.50
C LEU A 209 -22.12 -15.93 -14.07
N SER A 210 -22.85 -14.99 -13.45
CA SER A 210 -23.32 -15.11 -12.07
C SER A 210 -24.42 -16.16 -11.89
N ASN A 211 -25.16 -16.48 -12.96
CA ASN A 211 -26.28 -17.41 -12.97
C ASN A 211 -25.92 -18.79 -13.54
N LEU A 212 -24.65 -19.05 -13.89
CA LEU A 212 -24.17 -20.41 -14.08
C LEU A 212 -24.48 -21.25 -12.82
N SER A 213 -24.54 -22.58 -12.98
CA SER A 213 -24.81 -23.51 -11.85
C SER A 213 -23.96 -23.18 -10.61
N GLN A 214 -22.72 -22.76 -10.85
CA GLN A 214 -21.91 -22.00 -9.92
C GLN A 214 -21.17 -20.89 -10.69
N PRO A 215 -21.02 -19.68 -10.14
CA PRO A 215 -20.17 -18.65 -10.72
C PRO A 215 -18.73 -19.16 -10.95
N PRO A 216 -18.01 -18.67 -11.99
CA PRO A 216 -16.63 -19.06 -12.22
C PRO A 216 -15.73 -18.70 -11.03
N GLU A 217 -14.81 -19.58 -10.64
CA GLU A 217 -13.86 -19.32 -9.55
C GLU A 217 -12.84 -18.23 -9.95
N SER A 218 -12.66 -18.03 -11.26
CA SER A 218 -11.76 -17.05 -11.84
C SER A 218 -12.44 -16.35 -13.02
N ILE A 219 -12.47 -15.01 -13.03
CA ILE A 219 -13.18 -14.22 -14.03
C ILE A 219 -12.19 -13.27 -14.72
N PRO A 220 -11.68 -13.63 -15.91
CA PRO A 220 -10.91 -12.73 -16.76
C PRO A 220 -11.77 -11.58 -17.28
N MET A 221 -11.42 -10.36 -16.90
CA MET A 221 -12.00 -9.14 -17.42
C MET A 221 -10.96 -8.50 -18.33
N ASN A 222 -11.18 -8.63 -19.64
CA ASN A 222 -10.29 -8.14 -20.67
C ASN A 222 -10.82 -6.82 -21.22
N MET A 223 -9.91 -5.92 -21.56
CA MET A 223 -10.21 -4.79 -22.44
C MET A 223 -9.75 -5.18 -23.84
N LEU A 224 -10.54 -4.84 -24.87
CA LEU A 224 -10.20 -5.16 -26.25
C LEU A 224 -8.80 -4.63 -26.58
N VAL A 225 -7.92 -5.52 -27.02
CA VAL A 225 -6.65 -5.14 -27.64
C VAL A 225 -6.89 -5.05 -29.14
N LYS A 226 -6.86 -3.83 -29.67
CA LYS A 226 -7.08 -3.54 -31.08
C LYS A 226 -5.85 -3.95 -31.88
N ILE A 227 -5.93 -5.06 -32.61
CA ILE A 227 -4.83 -5.58 -33.42
C ILE A 227 -5.11 -5.31 -34.89
N LYS A 228 -4.13 -4.71 -35.57
CA LYS A 228 -4.17 -4.44 -37.01
C LYS A 228 -4.46 -5.72 -37.80
N GLY A 229 -5.34 -5.63 -38.79
CA GLY A 229 -5.78 -6.74 -39.63
C GLY A 229 -6.94 -7.55 -39.05
N THR A 230 -7.39 -7.26 -37.82
CA THR A 230 -8.64 -7.81 -37.28
C THR A 230 -9.83 -6.90 -37.63
N PRO A 231 -11.06 -7.42 -37.79
CA PRO A 231 -12.24 -6.60 -38.03
C PRO A 231 -12.53 -5.54 -36.95
N MET A 232 -11.91 -5.65 -35.77
CA MET A 232 -12.10 -4.75 -34.63
C MET A 232 -10.91 -3.82 -34.38
N GLU A 233 -9.99 -3.70 -35.34
CA GLU A 233 -8.80 -2.84 -35.19
C GLU A 233 -9.15 -1.36 -34.93
N ASN A 234 -10.30 -0.89 -35.44
CA ASN A 234 -10.75 0.50 -35.35
C ASN A 234 -11.96 0.67 -34.42
N ASN A 235 -12.23 -0.31 -33.55
CA ASN A 235 -13.30 -0.18 -32.57
C ASN A 235 -13.06 1.01 -31.63
N THR A 236 -14.16 1.58 -31.14
CA THR A 236 -14.13 2.65 -30.15
C THR A 236 -13.62 2.13 -28.80
N ASP A 237 -12.82 2.97 -28.13
CA ASP A 237 -12.34 2.66 -26.79
C ASP A 237 -13.48 2.73 -25.78
N ILE A 238 -13.39 1.88 -24.76
CA ILE A 238 -14.29 1.93 -23.61
C ILE A 238 -13.91 3.07 -22.68
N ASP A 239 -14.90 3.76 -22.13
CA ASP A 239 -14.69 4.72 -21.06
C ASP A 239 -14.09 4.04 -19.81
N PHE A 240 -13.09 4.68 -19.19
CA PHE A 240 -12.37 4.08 -18.07
C PHE A 240 -13.25 3.92 -16.84
N PHE A 241 -14.18 4.85 -16.57
CA PHE A 241 -15.12 4.73 -15.46
C PHE A 241 -16.12 3.61 -15.71
N ASP A 242 -16.59 3.42 -16.94
CA ASP A 242 -17.46 2.29 -17.29
C ASP A 242 -16.77 0.94 -17.05
N PHE A 243 -15.50 0.79 -17.45
CA PHE A 243 -14.75 -0.43 -17.18
C PHE A 243 -14.60 -0.67 -15.67
N ILE A 244 -14.28 0.37 -14.90
CA ILE A 244 -14.17 0.28 -13.43
C ILE A 244 -15.53 -0.09 -12.79
N ARG A 245 -16.64 0.47 -13.28
CA ARG A 245 -18.00 0.10 -12.84
C ARG A 245 -18.31 -1.36 -13.11
N ILE A 246 -17.91 -1.88 -14.28
CA ILE A 246 -18.06 -3.30 -14.62
C ILE A 246 -17.24 -4.20 -13.67
N ILE A 247 -16.01 -3.82 -13.31
CA ILE A 247 -15.21 -4.55 -12.31
C ILE A 247 -15.90 -4.55 -10.93
N ALA A 248 -16.42 -3.40 -10.50
CA ALA A 248 -17.13 -3.26 -9.24
C ALA A 248 -18.42 -4.08 -9.20
N LEU A 249 -19.21 -4.03 -10.27
CA LEU A 249 -20.43 -4.82 -10.43
C LEU A 249 -20.12 -6.32 -10.40
N CYS A 250 -19.09 -6.76 -11.14
CA CYS A 250 -18.62 -8.15 -11.15
C CYS A 250 -18.27 -8.64 -9.72
N ARG A 251 -17.59 -7.81 -8.92
CA ARG A 251 -17.27 -8.13 -7.52
C ARG A 251 -18.52 -8.25 -6.65
N ILE A 252 -19.52 -7.38 -6.84
CA ILE A 252 -20.77 -7.42 -6.09
C ILE A 252 -21.57 -8.69 -6.43
N MET A 253 -21.65 -9.05 -7.71
CA MET A 253 -22.45 -10.18 -8.17
C MET A 253 -21.81 -11.54 -7.87
N MET A 254 -20.48 -11.59 -7.87
CA MET A 254 -19.69 -12.83 -7.73
C MET A 254 -18.64 -12.66 -6.61
N PRO A 255 -19.11 -12.61 -5.34
CA PRO A 255 -18.29 -12.20 -4.19
C PRO A 255 -17.10 -13.10 -3.92
N ASN A 256 -17.15 -14.38 -4.30
CA ASN A 256 -16.10 -15.38 -4.06
C ASN A 256 -15.16 -15.61 -5.25
N SER A 257 -15.43 -14.97 -6.39
CA SER A 257 -14.66 -15.19 -7.62
C SER A 257 -13.42 -14.31 -7.68
N ARG A 258 -12.30 -14.83 -8.19
CA ARG A 258 -11.10 -14.02 -8.45
C ARG A 258 -11.25 -13.27 -9.77
N ILE A 259 -11.47 -11.96 -9.70
CA ILE A 259 -11.53 -11.08 -10.87
C ILE A 259 -10.11 -10.80 -11.34
N ARG A 260 -9.86 -10.90 -12.64
CA ARG A 260 -8.52 -10.77 -13.23
C ARG A 260 -8.50 -9.72 -14.33
N LEU A 261 -7.71 -8.66 -14.12
CA LEU A 261 -7.30 -7.80 -15.22
C LEU A 261 -6.33 -8.58 -16.11
N SER A 262 -6.77 -8.92 -17.31
CA SER A 262 -6.08 -9.86 -18.19
C SER A 262 -5.52 -9.14 -19.43
N ALA A 263 -6.06 -9.37 -20.63
CA ALA A 263 -5.66 -8.63 -21.82
C ALA A 263 -6.14 -7.17 -21.75
N GLY A 264 -5.36 -6.26 -22.33
CA GLY A 264 -5.65 -4.82 -22.37
C GLY A 264 -5.17 -4.01 -21.16
N ARG A 265 -4.76 -4.66 -20.05
CA ARG A 265 -4.30 -3.97 -18.84
C ARG A 265 -3.09 -3.04 -19.06
N GLU A 266 -2.25 -3.33 -20.06
CA GLU A 266 -1.06 -2.53 -20.41
C GLU A 266 -1.42 -1.13 -20.94
N TRP A 267 -2.67 -0.95 -21.39
CA TRP A 267 -3.21 0.31 -21.86
C TRP A 267 -3.97 1.09 -20.78
N MET A 268 -4.06 0.54 -19.57
CA MET A 268 -4.67 1.22 -18.43
C MET A 268 -3.62 2.09 -17.74
N ASN A 269 -3.94 3.36 -17.52
CA ASN A 269 -3.10 4.23 -16.69
C ASN A 269 -3.11 3.78 -15.21
N ASP A 270 -2.15 4.29 -14.43
CA ASP A 270 -1.98 3.92 -13.03
C ASP A 270 -3.23 4.18 -12.19
N GLN A 271 -3.97 5.25 -12.47
CA GLN A 271 -5.19 5.62 -11.75
C GLN A 271 -6.30 4.58 -11.99
N MET A 272 -6.48 4.13 -13.24
CA MET A 272 -7.47 3.12 -13.60
C MET A 272 -7.12 1.77 -13.00
N GLN A 273 -5.85 1.35 -13.09
CA GLN A 273 -5.39 0.12 -12.44
C GLN A 273 -5.57 0.21 -10.93
N ALA A 274 -5.18 1.33 -10.31
CA ALA A 274 -5.35 1.56 -8.89
C ALA A 274 -6.83 1.49 -8.50
N LEU A 275 -7.75 2.11 -9.24
CA LEU A 275 -9.19 2.05 -8.95
C LEU A 275 -9.77 0.64 -9.11
N CYS A 276 -9.32 -0.12 -10.12
CA CYS A 276 -9.66 -1.54 -10.25
C CYS A 276 -9.13 -2.38 -9.08
N PHE A 277 -8.00 -2.00 -8.48
CA PHE A 277 -7.36 -2.70 -7.36
C PHE A 277 -7.67 -2.10 -5.97
N MET A 278 -8.41 -0.99 -5.88
CA MET A 278 -8.04 0.01 -4.88
C MET A 278 -8.11 -0.44 -3.43
N ALA A 279 -6.94 -0.29 -2.82
CA ALA A 279 -6.56 -0.46 -1.43
C ALA A 279 -6.25 0.94 -0.83
N GLU A 280 -6.18 1.23 0.46
CA GLU A 280 -6.55 0.47 1.66
C GLU A 280 -6.61 1.28 2.95
N ILE A 281 -6.11 2.52 3.05
CA ILE A 281 -6.17 3.24 4.35
C ILE A 281 -7.57 3.78 4.61
N MET A 282 -8.16 4.53 3.66
CA MET A 282 -9.52 5.05 3.81
C MET A 282 -10.55 3.92 3.92
N GLN A 283 -10.40 2.85 3.14
CA GLN A 283 -11.24 1.67 3.29
C GLN A 283 -10.98 0.98 4.63
N SER A 284 -9.73 0.72 5.02
CA SER A 284 -9.42 0.04 6.29
C SER A 284 -9.99 0.81 7.47
N TRP A 285 -9.95 2.14 7.41
CA TRP A 285 -10.61 3.00 8.39
C TRP A 285 -12.11 2.75 8.41
N LYS A 286 -12.79 2.76 7.25
CA LYS A 286 -14.23 2.44 7.14
C LYS A 286 -14.57 1.02 7.62
N ASP A 287 -13.71 0.03 7.34
CA ASP A 287 -13.90 -1.36 7.74
C ASP A 287 -13.72 -1.53 9.25
N TYR A 288 -12.69 -0.90 9.83
CA TYR A 288 -12.47 -0.96 11.26
C TYR A 288 -13.44 -0.09 12.05
N ILE A 289 -14.07 0.95 11.46
CA ILE A 289 -15.20 1.64 12.10
C ILE A 289 -16.34 0.64 12.36
N LYS A 290 -16.61 -0.28 11.43
CA LYS A 290 -17.65 -1.31 11.64
C LYS A 290 -17.30 -2.27 12.77
N LEU A 291 -16.01 -2.52 13.00
CA LEU A 291 -15.53 -3.47 14.01
C LEU A 291 -15.32 -2.82 15.39
N GLY A 292 -14.77 -1.63 15.43
CA GLY A 292 -14.29 -0.96 16.63
C GLY A 292 -15.01 0.34 16.97
N GLY A 293 -16.05 0.70 16.21
CA GLY A 293 -16.82 1.92 16.40
C GLY A 293 -16.07 3.21 16.03
N VAL A 294 -16.73 4.33 16.26
CA VAL A 294 -16.19 5.68 16.02
C VAL A 294 -15.50 6.30 17.23
N GLY A 295 -15.55 5.62 18.38
CA GLY A 295 -14.93 6.02 19.64
C GLY A 295 -14.62 4.80 20.49
N SER A 296 -13.70 4.93 21.44
CA SER A 296 -13.38 3.86 22.40
C SER A 296 -14.41 3.73 23.52
N GLY A 297 -15.23 4.75 23.76
CA GLY A 297 -16.27 4.75 24.79
C GLY A 297 -15.76 4.95 26.23
N GLY A 298 -14.45 5.09 26.45
CA GLY A 298 -13.87 5.33 27.77
C GLY A 298 -12.34 5.29 27.77
N SER A 299 -11.72 5.41 28.94
CA SER A 299 -10.28 5.19 29.09
C SER A 299 -9.93 3.71 28.99
N GLY A 300 -8.67 3.40 28.70
CA GLY A 300 -8.21 2.02 28.55
C GLY A 300 -8.44 1.16 29.80
N HIS A 301 -8.38 1.77 30.99
CA HIS A 301 -8.52 1.11 32.28
C HIS A 301 -9.96 0.71 32.64
N VAL A 302 -10.96 1.32 31.99
CA VAL A 302 -12.37 1.08 32.31
C VAL A 302 -12.98 0.13 31.27
N ILE A 303 -13.21 0.63 30.05
CA ILE A 303 -13.79 -0.15 28.94
C ILE A 303 -13.19 0.18 27.57
N GLY A 304 -12.33 1.21 27.47
CA GLY A 304 -11.86 1.75 26.20
C GLY A 304 -10.73 0.96 25.54
N TYR A 305 -10.14 -0.02 26.24
CA TYR A 305 -9.11 -0.86 25.66
C TYR A 305 -9.73 -1.97 24.81
N HIS A 306 -9.28 -2.09 23.57
CA HIS A 306 -9.89 -2.93 22.55
C HIS A 306 -8.85 -3.88 21.95
N PRO A 307 -9.23 -5.09 21.47
CA PRO A 307 -8.28 -6.01 20.82
C PRO A 307 -7.48 -5.41 19.66
N LEU A 308 -8.00 -4.37 18.99
CA LEU A 308 -7.27 -3.63 17.95
C LEU A 308 -6.10 -2.80 18.50
N HIS A 309 -6.21 -2.27 19.72
CA HIS A 309 -5.09 -1.63 20.44
C HIS A 309 -4.00 -2.66 20.70
N LYS A 310 -4.34 -3.77 21.34
CA LYS A 310 -3.42 -4.88 21.60
C LYS A 310 -2.72 -5.37 20.34
N LYS A 311 -3.47 -5.53 19.25
CA LYS A 311 -2.93 -5.96 17.96
C LYS A 311 -1.91 -4.98 17.40
N LEU A 312 -2.18 -3.68 17.49
CA LEU A 312 -1.24 -2.64 17.06
C LEU A 312 0.01 -2.61 17.96
N GLU A 313 -0.16 -2.68 19.29
CA GLU A 313 0.92 -2.69 20.27
C GLU A 313 1.86 -3.88 20.06
N VAL A 314 1.32 -5.11 19.96
CA VAL A 314 2.10 -6.33 19.70
C VAL A 314 2.82 -6.24 18.36
N TRP A 315 2.17 -5.71 17.33
CA TRP A 315 2.80 -5.59 16.01
C TRP A 315 3.95 -4.58 16.01
N LEU A 316 3.79 -3.44 16.69
CA LEU A 316 4.84 -2.44 16.88
C LEU A 316 6.01 -3.02 17.68
N SER A 317 5.74 -3.64 18.82
CA SER A 317 6.72 -4.31 19.67
C SER A 317 7.59 -5.30 18.87
N ASN A 318 6.95 -6.20 18.12
CA ASN A 318 7.65 -7.19 17.29
C ASN A 318 8.47 -6.55 16.16
N TRP A 319 7.92 -5.54 15.48
CA TRP A 319 8.60 -4.91 14.35
C TRP A 319 9.81 -4.08 14.79
N LEU A 320 9.64 -3.35 15.89
CA LEU A 320 10.60 -2.40 16.43
C LEU A 320 11.51 -3.04 17.50
N ASN A 321 11.37 -4.33 17.77
CA ASN A 321 12.23 -5.07 18.68
C ASN A 321 12.30 -4.46 20.10
N PHE A 322 11.14 -4.03 20.61
CA PHE A 322 10.94 -3.63 22.00
C PHE A 322 9.97 -4.60 22.66
N PRO A 323 10.15 -4.97 23.95
CA PRO A 323 9.22 -5.86 24.64
C PRO A 323 7.78 -5.34 24.66
N ARG A 324 7.60 -4.02 24.80
CA ARG A 324 6.27 -3.39 24.89
C ARG A 324 6.16 -2.15 24.03
N ALA A 325 4.94 -1.90 23.58
CA ALA A 325 4.49 -0.65 23.00
C ALA A 325 3.21 -0.21 23.72
N LEU A 326 3.10 1.08 24.04
CA LEU A 326 1.94 1.70 24.67
C LEU A 326 1.40 2.80 23.77
N LEU A 327 0.09 2.78 23.48
CA LEU A 327 -0.54 3.76 22.59
C LEU A 327 -0.98 5.03 23.33
N PHE A 328 -0.72 6.18 22.70
CA PHE A 328 -1.09 7.51 23.19
C PHE A 328 -1.89 8.28 22.14
N SER A 329 -2.69 9.26 22.58
CA SER A 329 -3.51 10.10 21.70
C SER A 329 -2.65 11.02 20.82
N SER A 330 -1.47 11.43 21.29
CA SER A 330 -0.54 12.26 20.51
C SER A 330 0.90 12.11 20.99
N GLY A 331 1.86 12.49 20.13
CA GLY A 331 3.28 12.56 20.53
C GLY A 331 3.51 13.53 21.68
N PHE A 332 2.74 14.62 21.70
CA PHE A 332 2.73 15.58 22.82
C PHE A 332 2.37 14.88 24.14
N SER A 333 1.24 14.16 24.18
CA SER A 333 0.81 13.44 25.39
C SER A 333 1.78 12.32 25.82
N ALA A 334 2.40 11.62 24.86
CA ALA A 334 3.40 10.60 25.14
C ALA A 334 4.64 11.22 25.81
N ASN A 335 5.15 12.32 25.25
CA ASN A 335 6.27 13.07 25.79
C ASN A 335 5.99 13.60 27.21
N GLN A 336 4.83 14.21 27.43
CA GLN A 336 4.45 14.67 28.77
C GLN A 336 4.32 13.50 29.77
N ALA A 337 3.73 12.38 29.35
CA ALA A 337 3.61 11.19 30.19
C ALA A 337 4.99 10.68 30.65
N ILE A 338 5.99 10.68 29.78
CA ILE A 338 7.36 10.28 30.14
C ILE A 338 7.89 11.14 31.28
N ILE A 339 7.76 12.46 31.17
CA ILE A 339 8.29 13.37 32.18
C ILE A 339 7.55 13.23 33.50
N HIS A 340 6.22 13.17 33.48
CA HIS A 340 5.44 13.07 34.70
C HIS A 340 5.58 11.72 35.41
N VAL A 341 5.68 10.61 34.65
CA VAL A 341 5.79 9.26 35.21
C VAL A 341 7.23 8.99 35.66
N LEU A 342 8.22 9.23 34.81
CA LEU A 342 9.61 8.94 35.19
C LEU A 342 10.19 10.00 36.14
N GLY A 343 9.64 11.22 36.17
CA GLY A 343 10.02 12.26 37.12
C GLY A 343 9.67 11.96 38.59
N THR A 344 8.89 10.93 38.88
CA THR A 344 8.70 10.42 40.25
C THR A 344 9.85 9.52 40.70
N ILE A 345 10.57 8.94 39.75
CA ILE A 345 11.69 8.00 39.99
C ILE A 345 13.03 8.74 39.87
N PHE A 346 13.18 9.59 38.86
CA PHE A 346 14.42 10.28 38.53
C PHE A 346 14.34 11.76 38.90
N LYS A 347 15.39 12.27 39.55
CA LYS A 347 15.46 13.67 40.00
C LYS A 347 15.93 14.64 38.92
N TYR A 348 16.61 14.15 37.88
CA TYR A 348 17.23 15.01 36.86
C TYR A 348 16.89 14.57 35.45
N ILE A 349 16.74 15.54 34.54
CA ILE A 349 16.66 15.29 33.09
C ILE A 349 17.59 16.22 32.34
N PHE A 350 18.35 15.67 31.41
CA PHE A 350 19.21 16.39 30.48
C PHE A 350 18.57 16.38 29.10
N VAL A 351 18.18 17.56 28.62
CA VAL A 351 17.43 17.73 27.37
C VAL A 351 18.29 18.48 26.35
N ASP A 352 18.27 18.06 25.08
CA ASP A 352 18.86 18.87 24.03
C ASP A 352 18.15 20.22 23.95
N ARG A 353 18.89 21.33 23.83
CA ARG A 353 18.29 22.67 23.86
C ARG A 353 17.28 22.93 22.73
N LEU A 354 17.34 22.18 21.62
CA LEU A 354 16.38 22.29 20.51
C LEU A 354 15.25 21.26 20.58
N SER A 355 15.16 20.46 21.64
CA SER A 355 14.05 19.51 21.80
C SER A 355 12.68 20.18 21.88
N HIS A 356 11.67 19.43 21.44
CA HIS A 356 10.30 19.86 21.32
C HIS A 356 9.71 20.41 22.62
N ALA A 357 8.90 21.46 22.48
CA ALA A 357 8.32 22.22 23.60
C ALA A 357 7.54 21.36 24.60
N SER A 358 6.91 20.26 24.14
CA SER A 358 6.15 19.33 24.99
C SER A 358 6.94 18.80 26.17
N ILE A 359 8.26 18.67 26.03
CA ILE A 359 9.16 18.17 27.08
C ILE A 359 9.56 19.29 28.03
N ILE A 360 9.90 20.45 27.48
CA ILE A 360 10.29 21.63 28.26
C ILE A 360 9.13 22.03 29.18
N GLU A 361 7.92 22.10 28.62
CA GLU A 361 6.70 22.43 29.36
C GLU A 361 6.39 21.41 30.47
N ALA A 362 6.45 20.11 30.17
CA ALA A 362 6.21 19.08 31.18
C ALA A 362 7.29 19.09 32.29
N SER A 363 8.54 19.39 31.92
CA SER A 363 9.64 19.49 32.88
C SER A 363 9.46 20.65 33.84
N LEU A 364 8.97 21.80 33.37
CA LEU A 364 8.66 22.96 34.22
C LEU A 364 7.53 22.67 35.20
N ASN A 365 6.62 21.76 34.86
CA ASN A 365 5.44 21.40 35.66
C ASN A 365 5.59 20.06 36.40
N SER A 366 6.82 19.63 36.69
CA SER A 366 7.09 18.38 37.41
C SER A 366 8.22 18.54 38.41
N ASN A 367 8.39 17.56 39.31
CA ASN A 367 9.41 17.59 40.36
C ASN A 367 10.83 17.26 39.84
N ILE A 368 11.00 17.11 38.52
CA ILE A 368 12.28 16.79 37.91
C ILE A 368 13.09 18.07 37.63
N SER A 369 14.36 18.07 38.00
CA SER A 369 15.26 19.18 37.70
C SER A 369 15.78 19.05 36.26
N CYS A 370 15.28 19.92 35.40
CA CYS A 370 15.64 19.95 33.97
C CYS A 370 16.88 20.79 33.71
N LYS A 371 17.81 20.24 32.92
CA LYS A 371 19.02 20.90 32.45
C LYS A 371 19.13 20.75 30.94
N SER A 372 19.34 21.86 30.23
CA SER A 372 19.61 21.79 28.80
C SER A 372 21.11 21.63 28.53
N PHE A 373 21.47 20.74 27.61
CA PHE A 373 22.80 20.70 27.01
C PHE A 373 22.78 21.39 25.64
N ARG A 374 23.97 21.76 25.15
CA ARG A 374 24.06 22.47 23.87
C ARG A 374 23.69 21.48 22.76
N HIS A 375 22.98 21.99 21.76
CA HIS A 375 22.44 21.16 20.69
C HIS A 375 23.51 20.26 20.06
N ASN A 376 23.25 18.94 20.05
CA ASN A 376 24.17 17.90 19.56
C ASN A 376 25.58 17.89 20.19
N ASP A 377 25.81 18.62 21.29
CA ASP A 377 27.11 18.74 21.96
C ASP A 377 27.28 17.68 23.05
N ILE A 378 27.82 16.54 22.63
CA ILE A 378 28.15 15.40 23.48
C ILE A 378 29.13 15.78 24.61
N ASN A 379 30.08 16.69 24.36
CA ASN A 379 31.08 17.06 25.35
C ASN A 379 30.45 17.89 26.47
N HIS A 380 29.52 18.78 26.13
CA HIS A 380 28.75 19.51 27.14
C HIS A 380 27.91 18.56 27.99
N LEU A 381 27.21 17.61 27.37
CA LEU A 381 26.44 16.60 28.08
C LEU A 381 27.32 15.78 29.04
N LEU A 382 28.49 15.34 28.60
CA LEU A 382 29.45 14.62 29.43
C LEU A 382 29.89 15.47 30.65
N LYS A 383 30.22 16.74 30.43
CA LYS A 383 30.61 17.67 31.50
C LYS A 383 29.50 17.86 32.53
N LEU A 384 28.25 17.86 32.09
CA LEU A 384 27.08 17.93 32.98
C LEU A 384 26.89 16.63 33.78
N LEU A 385 27.04 15.47 33.15
CA LEU A 385 26.84 14.14 33.77
C LEU A 385 27.97 13.71 34.72
N MET A 386 29.18 14.27 34.60
CA MET A 386 30.34 13.90 35.43
C MET A 386 30.18 14.17 36.93
N GLN A 387 29.14 14.90 37.36
CA GLN A 387 28.88 15.10 38.79
C GLN A 387 28.20 13.85 39.38
N ASN A 388 28.82 13.23 40.41
CA ASN A 388 28.37 11.95 41.00
C ASN A 388 26.88 11.89 41.35
N LYS A 389 26.25 13.01 41.73
CA LYS A 389 24.82 13.09 42.07
C LYS A 389 23.85 12.74 40.92
N TYR A 390 24.33 12.61 39.69
CA TYR A 390 23.50 12.32 38.51
C TYR A 390 23.50 10.85 38.09
N LYS A 391 24.46 10.05 38.58
CA LYS A 391 24.57 8.63 38.24
C LYS A 391 23.38 7.85 38.81
N ASN A 392 22.79 6.94 38.04
CA ASN A 392 21.57 6.18 38.39
C ASN A 392 20.32 7.03 38.69
N ASN A 393 20.36 8.36 38.49
CA ASN A 393 19.29 9.26 38.91
C ASN A 393 19.00 10.34 37.86
N SER A 394 19.25 10.03 36.58
CA SER A 394 19.07 10.97 35.49
C SER A 394 18.48 10.34 34.24
N LEU A 395 17.69 11.14 33.53
CA LEU A 395 17.19 10.89 32.20
C LEU A 395 17.99 11.72 31.18
N ILE A 396 18.17 11.20 29.98
CA ILE A 396 18.70 11.93 28.83
C ILE A 396 17.61 11.91 27.75
N PHE A 397 17.23 13.09 27.25
CA PHE A 397 16.20 13.23 26.24
C PHE A 397 16.77 13.90 24.99
N THR A 398 16.44 13.35 23.82
CA THR A 398 16.75 13.95 22.53
C THR A 398 15.70 13.62 21.46
N GLU A 399 15.77 14.29 20.32
CA GLU A 399 15.01 13.94 19.12
C GLU A 399 15.87 13.14 18.15
N GLY A 400 15.26 12.24 17.38
CA GLY A 400 15.94 11.56 16.28
C GLY A 400 16.33 12.53 15.17
N ILE A 401 15.33 13.29 14.69
CA ILE A 401 15.50 14.39 13.74
C ILE A 401 14.85 15.63 14.34
N PHE A 402 15.59 16.71 14.43
CA PHE A 402 15.06 17.97 14.96
C PHE A 402 14.17 18.64 13.93
N SER A 403 12.94 18.95 14.35
CA SER A 403 11.89 19.39 13.43
C SER A 403 12.23 20.66 12.64
N MET A 404 13.02 21.59 13.18
CA MET A 404 13.26 22.90 12.54
C MET A 404 14.48 22.93 11.61
N ASP A 405 15.51 22.16 11.92
CA ASP A 405 16.79 22.11 11.20
C ASP A 405 16.90 20.88 10.28
N GLY A 406 16.16 19.81 10.58
CA GLY A 406 16.22 18.57 9.83
C GLY A 406 17.53 17.79 10.05
N ASP A 407 18.36 18.21 10.98
CA ASP A 407 19.57 17.51 11.38
C ASP A 407 19.25 16.40 12.39
N GLN A 408 20.24 15.52 12.63
CA GLN A 408 20.06 14.27 13.36
C GLN A 408 20.89 14.23 14.62
N SER A 409 20.34 13.65 15.67
CA SER A 409 21.08 13.40 16.90
C SER A 409 22.14 12.32 16.73
N PRO A 410 23.30 12.41 17.42
CA PRO A 410 24.30 11.36 17.48
C PRO A 410 23.86 10.21 18.42
N ILE A 411 22.75 9.55 18.09
CA ILE A 411 22.08 8.55 18.96
C ILE A 411 23.03 7.44 19.41
N GLY A 412 23.88 6.94 18.52
CA GLY A 412 24.86 5.89 18.88
C GLY A 412 25.83 6.31 19.98
N ASN A 413 26.22 7.59 20.04
CA ASN A 413 27.06 8.13 21.10
C ASN A 413 26.25 8.34 22.39
N LEU A 414 25.02 8.83 22.27
CA LEU A 414 24.12 9.04 23.39
C LEU A 414 23.78 7.73 24.11
N ILE A 415 23.53 6.63 23.38
CA ILE A 415 23.29 5.31 24.00
C ILE A 415 24.51 4.86 24.81
N LYS A 416 25.73 5.04 24.29
CA LYS A 416 26.96 4.69 25.02
C LYS A 416 27.13 5.51 26.30
N ILE A 417 26.80 6.79 26.24
CA ILE A 417 26.86 7.71 27.39
C ILE A 417 25.81 7.32 28.43
N ALA A 418 24.57 7.14 28.01
CA ALA A 418 23.47 6.70 28.87
C ALA A 418 23.85 5.43 29.64
N LYS A 419 24.38 4.41 28.94
CA LYS A 419 24.89 3.18 29.57
C LYS A 419 26.04 3.44 30.55
N LYS A 420 27.01 4.28 30.20
CA LYS A 420 28.17 4.61 31.06
C LYS A 420 27.75 5.27 32.38
N PHE A 421 26.72 6.11 32.34
CA PHE A 421 26.22 6.86 33.49
C PHE A 421 24.99 6.24 34.15
N TYR A 422 24.54 5.08 33.65
CA TYR A 422 23.31 4.39 34.07
C TYR A 422 22.09 5.33 34.05
N SER A 423 22.05 6.19 33.03
CA SER A 423 20.93 7.08 32.73
C SER A 423 20.04 6.43 31.70
N TYR A 424 18.73 6.71 31.75
CA TYR A 424 17.83 6.25 30.69
C TYR A 424 17.86 7.23 29.52
N LEU A 425 18.01 6.71 28.30
CA LEU A 425 17.90 7.49 27.08
C LEU A 425 16.48 7.41 26.51
N ILE A 426 15.89 8.57 26.29
CA ILE A 426 14.64 8.75 25.55
C ILE A 426 14.95 9.40 24.20
N VAL A 427 14.44 8.81 23.13
CA VAL A 427 14.51 9.36 21.77
C VAL A 427 13.11 9.58 21.23
N ASP A 428 12.78 10.81 20.87
CA ASP A 428 11.59 11.12 20.07
C ASP A 428 11.91 11.07 18.58
N ASP A 429 11.45 10.00 17.92
CA ASP A 429 11.71 9.74 16.51
C ASP A 429 10.52 10.11 15.62
N ALA A 430 9.72 11.10 16.05
CA ALA A 430 8.60 11.65 15.31
C ALA A 430 8.87 11.88 13.81
N HIS A 431 10.02 12.46 13.49
CA HIS A 431 10.36 12.90 12.14
C HIS A 431 11.18 11.87 11.35
N GLY A 432 11.79 10.89 12.02
CA GLY A 432 12.55 9.82 11.36
C GLY A 432 11.75 8.54 11.15
N PHE A 433 10.85 8.21 12.09
CA PHE A 433 10.01 7.01 12.00
C PHE A 433 9.17 7.00 10.72
N GLY A 434 9.14 5.84 10.05
CA GLY A 434 8.49 5.61 8.76
C GLY A 434 9.30 6.05 7.54
N ILE A 435 10.40 6.79 7.74
CA ILE A 435 11.21 7.39 6.67
C ILE A 435 12.64 6.86 6.66
N LEU A 436 13.34 6.94 7.79
CA LEU A 436 14.75 6.55 7.89
C LEU A 436 14.90 5.08 8.27
N GLY A 437 16.07 4.52 7.93
CA GLY A 437 16.45 3.15 8.27
C GLY A 437 15.72 2.08 7.45
N ASP A 438 16.21 0.85 7.55
CA ASP A 438 15.61 -0.30 6.89
C ASP A 438 14.16 -0.48 7.34
N GLU A 439 13.28 -0.82 6.39
CA GLU A 439 11.82 -0.90 6.58
C GLU A 439 11.15 0.41 7.06
N GLY A 440 11.89 1.52 7.21
CA GLY A 440 11.37 2.77 7.77
C GLY A 440 11.31 2.77 9.31
N LYS A 441 12.18 2.02 10.00
CA LYS A 441 12.15 1.92 11.47
C LYS A 441 12.56 3.19 12.22
N GLY A 442 13.20 4.13 11.53
CA GLY A 442 13.59 5.44 12.07
C GLY A 442 15.05 5.55 12.45
N THR A 443 15.40 6.64 13.12
CA THR A 443 16.78 7.04 13.47
C THR A 443 17.43 6.13 14.51
N SER A 444 16.64 5.48 15.36
CA SER A 444 17.16 4.72 16.50
C SER A 444 17.72 3.34 16.14
N TYR A 445 17.68 2.91 14.88
CA TYR A 445 18.12 1.57 14.45
C TYR A 445 19.57 1.52 14.00
N ILE A 446 20.43 2.28 14.67
CA ILE A 446 21.86 2.34 14.37
C ILE A 446 22.56 1.15 15.05
N LYS A 447 23.17 0.26 14.27
CA LYS A 447 24.03 -0.84 14.76
C LYS A 447 23.38 -1.74 15.84
N ASN A 448 22.07 -2.00 15.76
CA ASN A 448 21.31 -2.79 16.73
C ASN A 448 21.35 -2.26 18.19
N MET A 449 21.59 -0.96 18.38
CA MET A 449 21.55 -0.32 19.70
C MET A 449 20.26 0.50 19.81
N LEU A 450 19.38 0.13 20.75
CA LEU A 450 18.11 0.83 20.99
C LEU A 450 18.21 1.75 22.22
N PRO A 451 17.47 2.87 22.26
CA PRO A 451 17.28 3.65 23.48
C PRO A 451 16.42 2.89 24.49
N ASP A 452 16.38 3.36 25.74
CA ASP A 452 15.54 2.78 26.79
C ASP A 452 14.05 3.04 26.53
N LEU A 453 13.74 4.23 26.00
CA LEU A 453 12.41 4.61 25.53
C LEU A 453 12.49 5.23 24.13
N LEU A 454 11.63 4.74 23.23
CA LEU A 454 11.45 5.30 21.89
C LEU A 454 10.04 5.85 21.75
N VAL A 455 9.91 7.13 21.39
CA VAL A 455 8.64 7.76 21.06
C VAL A 455 8.49 7.81 19.55
N ILE A 456 7.36 7.32 19.04
CA ILE A 456 6.99 7.42 17.63
C ILE A 456 5.63 8.10 17.49
N THR A 457 5.39 8.76 16.35
CA THR A 457 4.12 9.44 16.09
C THR A 457 3.45 8.92 14.82
N PHE A 458 2.13 8.77 14.87
CA PHE A 458 1.33 8.40 13.70
C PHE A 458 0.85 9.64 12.93
N GLY A 459 0.97 10.82 13.53
CA GLY A 459 0.67 12.17 13.00
C GLY A 459 1.44 12.62 11.77
N LYS A 460 2.50 11.91 11.37
CA LYS A 460 3.50 12.39 10.41
C LYS A 460 3.58 11.45 9.20
N SER A 461 4.65 10.68 9.08
CA SER A 461 4.87 9.74 7.97
C SER A 461 3.74 8.71 7.79
N VAL A 462 3.09 8.33 8.88
CA VAL A 462 1.97 7.36 8.88
C VAL A 462 0.66 8.00 8.40
N GLY A 463 0.51 9.33 8.48
CA GLY A 463 -0.65 10.07 7.98
C GLY A 463 -1.95 9.93 8.79
N MET A 464 -1.86 9.49 10.05
CA MET A 464 -3.00 9.26 10.94
C MET A 464 -2.88 10.10 12.22
N HIS A 465 -3.62 9.80 13.28
CA HIS A 465 -3.49 10.46 14.60
C HIS A 465 -2.90 9.49 15.63
N GLY A 466 -2.35 9.97 16.75
CA GLY A 466 -1.78 9.11 17.78
C GLY A 466 -0.25 9.06 17.83
N ALA A 467 0.25 8.36 18.85
CA ALA A 467 1.65 8.05 19.08
C ALA A 467 1.80 6.71 19.82
N ALA A 468 3.04 6.24 19.96
CA ALA A 468 3.37 5.15 20.85
C ALA A 468 4.70 5.39 21.57
N ILE A 469 4.79 4.85 22.79
CA ILE A 469 6.05 4.69 23.52
C ILE A 469 6.43 3.22 23.46
N LEU A 470 7.66 2.94 23.04
CA LEU A 470 8.25 1.60 23.06
C LEU A 470 9.31 1.53 24.14
N CYS A 471 9.25 0.49 24.97
CA CYS A 471 10.09 0.36 26.16
C CYS A 471 10.13 -1.09 26.68
N GLN A 472 10.85 -1.29 27.78
CA GLN A 472 10.91 -2.54 28.53
C GLN A 472 9.60 -2.84 29.28
N GLU A 473 9.36 -4.11 29.59
CA GLU A 473 8.15 -4.59 30.27
C GLU A 473 7.87 -3.85 31.58
N ASN A 474 8.88 -3.74 32.45
CA ASN A 474 8.76 -3.09 33.75
C ASN A 474 8.42 -1.59 33.63
N ILE A 475 8.96 -0.91 32.61
CA ILE A 475 8.64 0.49 32.33
C ILE A 475 7.18 0.58 31.85
N ALA A 476 6.77 -0.29 30.93
CA ALA A 476 5.42 -0.28 30.41
C ALA A 476 4.37 -0.51 31.51
N GLU A 477 4.59 -1.47 32.41
CA GLU A 477 3.71 -1.71 33.57
C GLU A 477 3.65 -0.50 34.50
N TYR A 478 4.78 0.17 34.74
CA TYR A 478 4.79 1.40 35.52
C TYR A 478 3.98 2.53 34.85
N PHE A 479 4.08 2.68 33.52
CA PHE A 479 3.25 3.64 32.79
C PHE A 479 1.76 3.31 32.88
N LEU A 480 1.37 2.03 32.77
CA LEU A 480 -0.03 1.64 32.90
C LEU A 480 -0.58 2.03 34.28
N GLN A 481 0.20 1.83 35.35
CA GLN A 481 -0.25 2.13 36.72
C GLN A 481 -0.24 3.63 37.09
N PHE A 482 0.66 4.44 36.53
CA PHE A 482 0.88 5.82 37.00
C PHE A 482 0.65 6.91 35.95
N SER A 483 0.51 6.57 34.66
CA SER A 483 0.30 7.56 33.61
C SER A 483 -1.13 8.09 33.61
N LYS A 484 -1.31 9.33 34.08
CA LYS A 484 -2.58 10.05 33.97
C LYS A 484 -3.13 10.10 32.54
N ASN A 485 -2.25 10.16 31.54
CA ASN A 485 -2.61 10.15 30.13
C ASN A 485 -3.23 8.81 29.66
N LEU A 486 -2.90 7.69 30.31
CA LEU A 486 -3.48 6.38 30.00
C LEU A 486 -4.69 6.03 30.89
N ILE A 487 -4.70 6.55 32.12
CA ILE A 487 -5.73 6.24 33.12
C ILE A 487 -6.96 7.14 32.96
N TYR A 488 -6.75 8.45 32.80
CA TYR A 488 -7.82 9.46 32.85
C TYR A 488 -8.17 10.07 31.49
N SER A 489 -7.62 9.55 30.40
CA SER A 489 -7.96 9.98 29.04
C SER A 489 -8.67 8.88 28.27
N THR A 490 -9.62 9.26 27.43
CA THR A 490 -10.28 8.36 26.48
C THR A 490 -9.24 7.67 25.61
N ALA A 491 -9.31 6.35 25.49
CA ALA A 491 -8.36 5.58 24.71
C ALA A 491 -8.43 5.96 23.22
N MET A 492 -7.35 5.67 22.47
CA MET A 492 -7.33 5.78 21.01
C MET A 492 -8.57 5.12 20.40
N ILE A 493 -9.07 5.66 19.29
CA ILE A 493 -10.21 5.06 18.61
C ILE A 493 -9.79 3.66 18.11
N PRO A 494 -10.51 2.57 18.44
CA PRO A 494 -10.11 1.24 18.03
C PRO A 494 -10.00 1.09 16.51
N ALA A 495 -10.90 1.74 15.77
CA ALA A 495 -10.85 1.78 14.32
C ALA A 495 -9.58 2.42 13.77
N GLN A 496 -9.13 3.49 14.43
CA GLN A 496 -7.88 4.17 14.13
C GLN A 496 -6.68 3.26 14.34
N ALA A 497 -6.64 2.50 15.44
CA ALA A 497 -5.54 1.56 15.69
C ALA A 497 -5.44 0.48 14.60
N GLY A 498 -6.58 -0.04 14.13
CA GLY A 498 -6.62 -0.96 13.00
C GLY A 498 -6.10 -0.33 11.70
N ALA A 499 -6.48 0.91 11.39
CA ALA A 499 -6.03 1.60 10.19
C ALA A 499 -4.55 2.02 10.24
N ILE A 500 -4.06 2.43 11.42
CA ILE A 500 -2.63 2.67 11.67
C ILE A 500 -1.85 1.39 11.37
N LEU A 501 -2.30 0.24 11.88
CA LEU A 501 -1.66 -1.05 11.58
C LEU A 501 -1.55 -1.31 10.07
N THR A 502 -2.59 -0.98 9.30
CA THR A 502 -2.55 -1.08 7.83
C THR A 502 -1.52 -0.14 7.22
N ALA A 503 -1.49 1.13 7.65
CA ALA A 503 -0.50 2.11 7.19
C ALA A 503 0.95 1.70 7.53
N LEU A 504 1.19 1.19 8.73
CA LEU A 504 2.51 0.74 9.18
C LEU A 504 2.99 -0.49 8.40
N LYS A 505 2.09 -1.44 8.06
CA LYS A 505 2.44 -2.56 7.17
C LYS A 505 2.89 -2.09 5.80
N LYS A 506 2.25 -1.04 5.25
CA LYS A 506 2.68 -0.45 3.97
C LYS A 506 4.07 0.19 4.08
N ILE A 507 4.33 0.91 5.17
CA ILE A 507 5.65 1.47 5.45
C ILE A 507 6.69 0.34 5.54
N ARG A 508 6.43 -0.71 6.32
CA ARG A 508 7.37 -1.81 6.51
C ARG A 508 7.69 -2.55 5.21
N TYR A 509 6.66 -2.95 4.46
CA TYR A 509 6.81 -3.90 3.34
C TYR A 509 7.02 -3.24 1.97
N SER A 510 7.06 -1.91 1.89
CA SER A 510 7.35 -1.19 0.65
C SER A 510 8.32 -0.02 0.88
N SER A 511 9.40 0.03 0.10
CA SER A 511 10.35 1.15 0.10
C SER A 511 10.02 2.22 -0.94
N THR A 512 9.16 1.94 -1.92
CA THR A 512 8.99 2.76 -3.14
C THR A 512 8.76 4.24 -2.86
N LEU A 513 7.90 4.57 -1.88
CA LEU A 513 7.64 5.96 -1.49
C LEU A 513 8.85 6.60 -0.78
N ARG A 514 9.58 5.84 0.06
CA ARG A 514 10.83 6.33 0.66
C ARG A 514 11.89 6.58 -0.42
N ASP A 515 12.06 5.66 -1.35
CA ASP A 515 13.03 5.78 -2.45
C ASP A 515 12.72 7.01 -3.32
N HIS A 516 11.44 7.26 -3.58
CA HIS A 516 11.02 8.48 -4.28
C HIS A 516 11.28 9.74 -3.47
N LEU A 517 10.94 9.75 -2.17
CA LEU A 517 11.25 10.86 -1.28
C LEU A 517 12.75 11.21 -1.29
N PHE A 518 13.64 10.22 -1.18
CA PHE A 518 15.08 10.47 -1.19
C PHE A 518 15.60 10.96 -2.55
N ARG A 519 15.01 10.51 -3.67
CA ARG A 519 15.28 11.09 -4.99
C ARG A 519 14.89 12.57 -5.04
N ASN A 520 13.72 12.93 -4.52
CA ASN A 520 13.26 14.32 -4.46
C ASN A 520 14.14 15.19 -3.57
N ILE A 521 14.55 14.67 -2.40
CA ILE A 521 15.51 15.36 -1.50
C ILE A 521 16.82 15.63 -2.25
N LYS A 522 17.38 14.61 -2.91
CA LYS A 522 18.64 14.74 -3.65
C LYS A 522 18.51 15.75 -4.79
N ARG A 523 17.39 15.74 -5.53
CA ARG A 523 17.10 16.70 -6.59
C ARG A 523 17.09 18.14 -6.06
N PHE A 524 16.36 18.38 -4.97
CA PHE A 524 16.31 19.69 -4.32
C PHE A 524 17.72 20.15 -3.88
N GLN A 525 18.46 19.28 -3.20
CA GLN A 525 19.80 19.58 -2.69
C GLN A 525 20.82 19.95 -3.79
N CYS A 526 20.71 19.36 -4.98
CA CYS A 526 21.63 19.63 -6.10
C CYS A 526 21.70 21.12 -6.45
N SER A 527 20.57 21.82 -6.40
CA SER A 527 20.47 23.25 -6.71
C SER A 527 20.42 24.12 -5.45
N ALA A 528 19.74 23.68 -4.39
CA ALA A 528 19.57 24.44 -3.16
C ALA A 528 20.91 24.81 -2.49
N LYS A 529 21.96 24.01 -2.67
CA LYS A 529 23.31 24.31 -2.17
C LYS A 529 23.90 25.65 -2.63
N LYS A 530 23.34 26.27 -3.68
CA LYS A 530 23.77 27.59 -4.18
C LYS A 530 22.94 28.75 -3.58
N LEU A 531 21.87 28.47 -2.86
CA LEU A 531 21.11 29.49 -2.13
C LEU A 531 21.92 29.98 -0.93
N LYS A 532 21.99 31.29 -0.73
CA LYS A 532 22.73 31.94 0.37
C LYS A 532 22.24 31.47 1.75
N PHE A 533 20.93 31.36 1.93
CA PHE A 533 20.33 31.06 3.24
C PHE A 533 20.05 29.57 3.48
N TYR A 534 20.35 28.69 2.52
CA TYR A 534 20.08 27.26 2.68
C TYR A 534 21.10 26.59 3.62
N LYS A 535 20.57 25.84 4.60
CA LYS A 535 21.38 24.96 5.44
C LYS A 535 21.13 23.51 5.06
N HIS A 536 22.21 22.80 4.74
CA HIS A 536 22.14 21.43 4.29
C HIS A 536 21.52 20.50 5.35
N SER A 537 20.57 19.68 4.93
CA SER A 537 19.93 18.62 5.71
C SER A 537 19.73 17.39 4.84
N ASN A 538 19.99 16.20 5.39
CA ASN A 538 19.83 14.90 4.72
C ASN A 538 18.43 14.28 4.88
N THR A 539 17.49 15.02 5.45
CA THR A 539 16.16 14.50 5.79
C THR A 539 15.08 15.11 4.91
N ALA A 540 13.82 14.74 5.11
CA ALA A 540 12.69 15.38 4.41
C ALA A 540 12.55 16.88 4.71
N ILE A 541 13.21 17.37 5.77
CA ILE A 541 13.15 18.75 6.24
C ILE A 541 14.33 19.51 5.65
N GLN A 542 14.08 20.59 4.93
CA GLN A 542 15.08 21.41 4.26
C GLN A 542 14.95 22.87 4.72
N PRO A 543 15.83 23.36 5.60
CA PRO A 543 15.72 24.71 6.17
C PRO A 543 16.38 25.81 5.31
N ILE A 544 15.71 26.96 5.22
CA ILE A 544 16.25 28.22 4.69
C ILE A 544 16.30 29.23 5.86
N ILE A 545 17.47 29.45 6.44
CA ILE A 545 17.66 30.23 7.67
C ILE A 545 18.01 31.68 7.30
N ILE A 546 17.02 32.56 7.38
CA ILE A 546 17.13 33.99 7.02
C ILE A 546 17.56 34.82 8.24
N GLY A 547 17.21 34.38 9.44
CA GLY A 547 17.56 35.03 10.71
C GLY A 547 16.59 36.13 11.11
N ASP A 548 16.36 37.10 10.22
CA ASP A 548 15.43 38.22 10.45
C ASP A 548 13.96 37.85 10.20
N SER A 549 13.08 38.21 11.14
CA SER A 549 11.66 37.86 11.09
C SER A 549 10.91 38.57 9.96
N LEU A 550 11.18 39.86 9.71
CA LEU A 550 10.49 40.63 8.69
C LEU A 550 10.91 40.18 7.30
N LEU A 551 12.20 39.97 7.07
CA LEU A 551 12.73 39.41 5.82
C LEU A 551 12.17 38.00 5.57
N THR A 552 12.06 37.16 6.60
CA THR A 552 11.46 35.82 6.48
C THR A 552 9.99 35.89 6.04
N ILE A 553 9.21 36.82 6.61
CA ILE A 553 7.81 37.04 6.21
C ILE A 553 7.74 37.53 4.74
N GLN A 554 8.61 38.46 4.35
CA GLN A 554 8.64 38.98 2.98
C GLN A 554 9.03 37.89 1.98
N PHE A 555 10.04 37.08 2.31
CA PHE A 555 10.47 35.93 1.52
C PHE A 555 9.33 34.92 1.33
N ALA A 556 8.62 34.55 2.40
CA ALA A 556 7.44 33.68 2.32
C ALA A 556 6.32 34.29 1.44
N LYS A 557 6.06 35.60 1.56
CA LYS A 557 5.07 36.30 0.71
C LYS A 557 5.45 36.26 -0.77
N LYS A 558 6.74 36.37 -1.11
CA LYS A 558 7.21 36.28 -2.50
C LYS A 558 6.99 34.88 -3.08
N LEU A 559 7.33 33.84 -2.32
CA LEU A 559 7.03 32.45 -2.71
C LEU A 559 5.52 32.23 -2.90
N ARG A 560 4.69 32.77 -1.99
CA ARG A 560 3.23 32.68 -2.09
C ARG A 560 2.68 33.33 -3.36
N LYS A 561 3.25 34.45 -3.82
CA LYS A 561 2.85 35.09 -5.09
C LYS A 561 3.16 34.22 -6.31
N GLN A 562 4.07 33.27 -6.19
CA GLN A 562 4.39 32.28 -7.22
C GLN A 562 3.62 30.96 -7.03
N GLY A 563 2.58 30.94 -6.20
CA GLY A 563 1.76 29.76 -5.94
C GLY A 563 2.36 28.76 -4.94
N LEU A 564 3.49 29.09 -4.31
CA LEU A 564 4.17 28.19 -3.36
C LEU A 564 3.79 28.53 -1.93
N TRP A 565 3.13 27.59 -1.25
CA TRP A 565 2.77 27.75 0.15
C TRP A 565 3.88 27.22 1.06
N VAL A 566 4.63 28.15 1.65
CA VAL A 566 5.52 27.88 2.78
C VAL A 566 5.17 28.80 3.95
N HIS A 567 5.34 28.31 5.18
CA HIS A 567 5.07 29.08 6.39
C HIS A 567 6.37 29.63 6.99
N PRO A 568 6.46 30.92 7.31
CA PRO A 568 7.60 31.47 8.03
C PRO A 568 7.58 30.98 9.49
N ILE A 569 8.69 30.41 9.94
CA ILE A 569 8.87 30.01 11.34
C ILE A 569 9.61 31.14 12.06
N LEU A 570 8.97 31.68 13.10
CA LEU A 570 9.38 32.89 13.81
C LEU A 570 9.44 32.63 15.33
N PRO A 571 10.16 33.47 16.10
CA PRO A 571 10.06 33.46 17.57
C PRO A 571 8.61 33.66 18.06
N PRO A 572 8.20 33.05 19.20
CA PRO A 572 9.02 32.31 20.16
C PRO A 572 9.22 30.82 19.84
N SER A 573 8.63 30.29 18.75
CA SER A 573 8.75 28.87 18.38
C SER A 573 10.19 28.43 18.08
N ILE A 574 11.06 29.40 17.81
CA ILE A 574 12.51 29.25 17.65
C ILE A 574 13.23 30.43 18.31
N PRO A 575 14.54 30.34 18.58
CA PRO A 575 15.30 31.45 19.15
C PRO A 575 15.28 32.73 18.29
N LYS A 576 15.39 33.90 18.93
CA LYS A 576 15.57 35.19 18.24
C LYS A 576 16.78 35.14 17.30
N GLY A 577 16.65 35.76 16.12
CA GLY A 577 17.71 35.79 15.10
C GLY A 577 17.86 34.48 14.30
N GLN A 578 16.92 33.54 14.41
CA GLN A 578 16.97 32.27 13.67
C GLN A 578 15.74 32.04 12.75
N ALA A 579 15.00 33.10 12.42
CA ALA A 579 13.83 33.05 11.55
C ALA A 579 14.13 32.30 10.24
N ARG A 580 13.18 31.46 9.79
CA ARG A 580 13.45 30.52 8.68
C ARG A 580 12.21 30.12 7.92
N ILE A 581 12.41 29.63 6.70
CA ILE A 581 11.45 28.80 6.00
C ILE A 581 11.82 27.34 6.20
N ARG A 582 10.86 26.53 6.61
CA ARG A 582 11.01 25.09 6.75
C ARG A 582 10.31 24.38 5.60
N ILE A 583 11.07 23.93 4.60
CA ILE A 583 10.53 23.17 3.48
C ILE A 583 10.43 21.70 3.90
N THR A 584 9.30 21.04 3.60
CA THR A 584 9.13 19.60 3.83
C THR A 584 8.89 18.90 2.50
N ILE A 585 9.88 18.17 2.03
CA ILE A 585 9.80 17.39 0.79
C ILE A 585 9.03 16.11 1.07
N THR A 586 8.21 15.69 0.11
CA THR A 586 7.42 14.45 0.19
C THR A 586 7.65 13.58 -1.03
N ALA A 587 7.30 12.29 -0.92
CA ALA A 587 7.29 11.34 -2.02
C ALA A 587 6.24 11.65 -3.11
N MET A 588 5.33 12.60 -2.87
CA MET A 588 4.24 12.94 -3.80
C MET A 588 4.56 14.14 -4.69
N HIS A 589 5.56 14.95 -4.31
CA HIS A 589 6.06 16.01 -5.18
C HIS A 589 6.61 15.39 -6.47
N GLN A 590 6.22 15.96 -7.60
CA GLN A 590 6.78 15.65 -8.91
C GLN A 590 8.10 16.40 -9.09
N GLU A 591 8.91 15.98 -10.07
CA GLU A 591 10.19 16.61 -10.36
C GLU A 591 10.04 18.12 -10.65
N ASN A 592 9.02 18.49 -11.44
CA ASN A 592 8.73 19.89 -11.75
C ASN A 592 8.33 20.71 -10.51
N ASP A 593 7.70 20.11 -9.50
CA ASP A 593 7.36 20.83 -8.26
C ASP A 593 8.64 21.25 -7.52
N ILE A 594 9.65 20.37 -7.51
CA ILE A 594 10.95 20.62 -6.89
C ILE A 594 11.71 21.69 -7.68
N ASP A 595 11.70 21.62 -9.01
CA ASP A 595 12.39 22.61 -9.84
C ASP A 595 11.76 24.00 -9.73
N ASN A 596 10.43 24.09 -9.82
CA ASN A 596 9.69 25.34 -9.66
C ASN A 596 9.94 25.96 -8.28
N LEU A 597 9.99 25.13 -7.22
CA LEU A 597 10.34 25.59 -5.88
C LEU A 597 11.76 26.17 -5.84
N ILE A 598 12.73 25.51 -6.45
CA ILE A 598 14.13 25.98 -6.49
C ILE A 598 14.23 27.32 -7.22
N GLU A 599 13.61 27.46 -8.39
CA GLU A 599 13.60 28.72 -9.15
C GLU A 599 12.99 29.86 -8.33
N ALA A 600 11.87 29.58 -7.66
CA ALA A 600 11.19 30.53 -6.81
C ALA A 600 12.02 30.97 -5.61
N LEU A 601 12.78 30.05 -5.01
CA LEU A 601 13.70 30.35 -3.91
C LEU A 601 14.82 31.29 -4.36
N PHE A 602 15.44 31.03 -5.52
CA PHE A 602 16.45 31.94 -6.08
C PHE A 602 15.87 33.31 -6.40
N TYR A 603 14.65 33.37 -6.93
CA TYR A 603 13.97 34.63 -7.19
C TYR A 603 13.71 35.40 -5.89
N ALA A 604 13.17 34.74 -4.87
CA ALA A 604 12.83 35.37 -3.60
C ALA A 604 14.08 35.90 -2.86
N GLU A 605 15.22 35.19 -2.96
CA GLU A 605 16.48 35.57 -2.31
C GLU A 605 17.06 36.88 -2.86
N ARG A 606 16.75 37.27 -4.10
CA ARG A 606 17.19 38.55 -4.69
C ARG A 606 16.62 39.79 -3.99
N PHE A 607 15.61 39.62 -3.14
CA PHE A 607 14.90 40.72 -2.49
C PHE A 607 15.23 40.86 -1.00
N ILE A 608 16.17 40.06 -0.46
CA ILE A 608 16.51 40.05 0.98
C ILE A 608 18.01 39.96 1.26
#